data_AF-A0A966DQ88-F1
#
_entry.id   AF-A0A966DQ88-F1
#
_cell.length_a   1.000
_cell.length_b   1.000
_cell.length_c   1.000
_cell.angle_alpha   90.00
_cell.angle_beta   90.00
_cell.angle_gamma   90.00
#
_symmetry.space_group_name_H-M   'P 1'
#
loop_
_entity.id
_entity.type
_entity.pdbx_description
1 polymer ?
#
loop_
_entity_poly.entity_id
_entity_poly.type
_entity_poly.pdbx_seq_one_letter_code
_entity_poly.pdbx_strand_id
1 'polypeptide(L)'
;MKRKILSLQDLKNMKNKSVTRSLLKKDKPYKGSTIKNITGNIINQILLQNFEMYLSKKFGWVKEKGVTTEVVFNKIMPTRRQFRADYLIEDIIIEINGGQWINGRHNRGGKGYENDLTKINTAQYYGFKVYQFTYEMLKKQTYKTLL
;
A
#
# COMPACT_ATOMS: atom_id res chain seq x y z
N MET A 1 2.74 -28.18 3.34
CA MET A 1 2.30 -27.77 4.69
C MET A 1 1.27 -26.64 4.56
N LYS A 2 -0.03 -26.92 4.70
CA LYS A 2 -1.10 -25.92 4.51
C LYS A 2 -1.09 -24.93 5.69
N ARG A 3 -0.73 -23.66 5.46
CA ARG A 3 -0.84 -22.60 6.48
C ARG A 3 -2.33 -22.26 6.65
N LYS A 4 -2.84 -22.40 7.87
CA LYS A 4 -4.23 -22.10 8.23
C LYS A 4 -4.41 -20.57 8.25
N ILE A 5 -5.25 -20.04 7.36
CA ILE A 5 -5.56 -18.61 7.27
C ILE A 5 -6.64 -18.31 8.31
N LEU A 6 -6.35 -17.41 9.25
CA LEU A 6 -7.33 -16.93 10.24
C LEU A 6 -8.23 -15.87 9.61
N SER A 7 -9.54 -16.01 9.78
CA SER A 7 -10.52 -15.06 9.28
C SER A 7 -10.53 -13.75 10.10
N LEU A 8 -11.08 -12.68 9.54
CA LEU A 8 -11.27 -11.42 10.26
C LEU A 8 -12.18 -11.57 11.50
N GLN A 9 -13.06 -12.57 11.52
CA GLN A 9 -13.85 -12.93 12.71
C GLN A 9 -12.99 -13.59 13.78
N ASP A 10 -12.04 -14.45 13.41
CA ASP A 10 -11.14 -15.13 14.36
C ASP A 10 -10.23 -14.13 15.09
N LEU A 11 -9.72 -13.13 14.38
CA LEU A 11 -8.91 -12.04 14.95
C LEU A 11 -9.70 -11.13 15.91
N LYS A 12 -11.00 -10.95 15.67
CA LYS A 12 -11.88 -10.19 16.59
C LYS A 12 -12.17 -10.98 17.86
N ASN A 13 -12.34 -12.30 17.77
CA ASN A 13 -12.57 -13.17 18.92
C ASN A 13 -11.33 -13.33 19.82
N MET A 14 -10.11 -13.25 19.26
CA MET A 14 -8.88 -13.27 20.05
C MET A 14 -8.67 -12.02 20.92
N LYS A 15 -9.31 -10.88 20.59
CA LYS A 15 -9.23 -9.65 21.40
C LYS A 15 -10.01 -9.74 22.73
N ASN A 16 -10.90 -10.72 22.89
CA ASN A 16 -11.74 -10.87 24.08
C ASN A 16 -11.25 -11.94 25.08
N LYS A 17 -10.20 -12.71 24.76
CA LYS A 17 -9.61 -13.67 25.71
C LYS A 17 -8.49 -13.01 26.52
N SER A 18 -8.84 -12.70 27.76
CA SER A 18 -7.99 -12.33 28.89
C SER A 18 -6.77 -13.23 29.08
N VAL A 19 -5.63 -12.90 28.47
CA VAL A 19 -4.32 -13.51 28.78
C VAL A 19 -3.30 -12.48 29.31
N THR A 20 -3.64 -11.19 29.35
CA THR A 20 -2.70 -10.12 29.70
C THR A 20 -2.84 -9.59 31.13
N ARG A 21 -3.02 -10.46 32.14
CA ARG A 21 -2.93 -10.06 33.56
C ARG A 21 -1.71 -10.58 34.32
N SER A 22 -0.94 -11.54 33.79
CA SER A 22 0.21 -12.12 34.51
C SER A 22 1.60 -11.58 34.11
N LEU A 23 1.71 -10.74 33.08
CA LEU A 23 3.00 -10.21 32.59
C LEU A 23 3.26 -8.73 32.91
N LEU A 24 2.44 -8.11 33.76
CA LEU A 24 2.54 -6.68 34.12
C LEU A 24 3.50 -6.38 35.29
N LYS A 25 4.63 -7.10 35.40
CA LYS A 25 5.68 -6.73 36.36
C LYS A 25 6.99 -6.45 35.62
N LYS A 26 7.37 -5.17 35.69
CA LYS A 26 8.63 -4.56 35.25
C LYS A 26 8.81 -4.48 33.74
N ASP A 27 8.25 -3.43 33.13
CA ASP A 27 8.93 -2.67 32.07
C ASP A 27 8.23 -1.31 31.92
N LYS A 28 9.02 -0.26 31.68
CA LYS A 28 8.53 1.11 31.50
C LYS A 28 7.43 1.13 30.43
N PRO A 29 6.30 1.84 30.62
CA PRO A 29 5.23 1.85 29.64
C PRO A 29 5.74 2.40 28.31
N TYR A 30 5.72 1.55 27.27
CA TYR A 30 5.98 1.98 25.90
C TYR A 30 4.98 3.09 25.53
N LYS A 31 5.49 4.25 25.11
CA LYS A 31 4.67 5.42 24.73
C LYS A 31 3.61 5.00 23.70
N GLY A 32 2.33 5.30 23.96
CA GLY A 32 1.18 4.89 23.14
C GLY A 32 1.24 5.32 21.67
N SER A 33 2.03 6.34 21.32
CA SER A 33 2.33 6.73 19.93
C SER A 33 3.09 5.65 19.16
N THR A 34 4.04 4.98 19.80
CA THR A 34 4.86 3.93 19.17
C THR A 34 4.00 2.70 18.86
N ILE A 35 3.14 2.30 19.78
CA ILE A 35 2.21 1.17 19.60
C ILE A 35 1.19 1.45 18.49
N LYS A 36 0.63 2.66 18.43
CA LYS A 36 -0.30 3.08 17.37
C LYS A 36 0.36 3.05 15.99
N ASN A 37 1.61 3.49 15.89
CA ASN A 37 2.38 3.48 14.64
C ASN A 37 2.71 2.06 14.18
N ILE A 38 3.10 1.16 15.09
CA ILE A 38 3.34 -0.26 14.77
C ILE A 38 2.05 -0.92 14.25
N THR A 39 0.93 -0.67 14.93
CA THR A 39 -0.37 -1.24 14.56
C THR A 39 -0.83 -0.73 13.18
N GLY A 40 -0.66 0.56 12.90
CA GLY A 40 -0.96 1.15 11.60
C GLY A 40 -0.11 0.57 10.46
N ASN A 41 1.19 0.37 10.70
CA ASN A 41 2.09 -0.23 9.71
C ASN A 41 1.68 -1.67 9.37
N ILE A 42 1.36 -2.49 10.38
CA ILE A 42 0.88 -3.86 10.17
C ILE A 42 -0.43 -3.89 9.37
N ILE A 43 -1.38 -2.98 9.65
CA ILE A 43 -2.63 -2.88 8.88
C ILE A 43 -2.32 -2.56 7.42
N ASN A 44 -1.47 -1.58 7.15
CA ASN A 44 -1.08 -1.20 5.79
C ASN A 44 -0.42 -2.36 5.03
N GLN A 45 0.45 -3.14 5.69
CA GLN A 45 1.05 -4.35 5.11
C GLN A 45 -0.01 -5.39 4.73
N ILE A 46 -0.99 -5.65 5.60
CA ILE A 46 -2.08 -6.59 5.30
C ILE A 46 -2.92 -6.10 4.12
N LEU A 47 -3.19 -4.80 4.05
CA LEU A 47 -3.95 -4.21 2.94
C LEU A 47 -3.20 -4.37 1.60
N LEU A 48 -1.89 -4.13 1.58
CA LEU A 48 -1.05 -4.36 0.39
C LEU A 48 -1.05 -5.83 -0.01
N GLN A 49 -0.86 -6.75 0.93
CA GLN A 49 -0.89 -8.19 0.63
C GLN A 49 -2.22 -8.63 0.01
N ASN A 50 -3.35 -8.12 0.50
CA ASN A 50 -4.66 -8.41 -0.08
C ASN A 50 -4.84 -7.82 -1.48
N PHE A 51 -4.29 -6.62 -1.71
CA PHE A 51 -4.31 -5.97 -3.01
C PHE A 51 -3.44 -6.72 -4.02
N GLU A 52 -2.21 -7.06 -3.65
CA GLU A 52 -1.29 -7.87 -4.45
C GLU A 52 -1.86 -9.24 -4.78
N MET A 53 -2.53 -9.89 -3.82
CA MET A 53 -3.24 -11.15 -4.07
C MET A 53 -4.40 -10.99 -5.06
N TYR A 54 -5.08 -9.84 -5.07
CA TYR A 54 -6.09 -9.54 -6.08
C TYR A 54 -5.46 -9.35 -7.46
N LEU A 55 -4.41 -8.54 -7.57
CA LEU A 55 -3.71 -8.30 -8.84
C LEU A 55 -3.15 -9.61 -9.41
N SER A 56 -2.50 -10.40 -8.56
CA SER A 56 -2.05 -11.78 -8.82
C SER A 56 -3.11 -12.62 -9.52
N LYS A 57 -4.31 -12.66 -8.92
CA LYS A 57 -5.39 -13.53 -9.37
C LYS A 57 -6.00 -13.03 -10.67
N LYS A 58 -6.04 -11.71 -10.86
CA LYS A 58 -6.69 -11.07 -12.01
C LYS A 58 -5.78 -11.01 -13.24
N PHE A 59 -4.50 -10.68 -13.05
CA PHE A 59 -3.54 -10.40 -14.14
C PHE A 59 -2.39 -11.40 -14.21
N GLY A 60 -2.21 -12.26 -13.21
CA GLY A 60 -1.07 -13.18 -13.11
C GLY A 60 0.22 -12.53 -12.60
N TRP A 61 1.12 -13.33 -12.03
CA TRP A 61 2.50 -12.92 -11.73
C TRP A 61 3.44 -13.53 -12.76
N VAL A 62 3.86 -12.77 -13.77
CA VAL A 62 4.89 -13.22 -14.72
C VAL A 62 5.70 -12.00 -15.17
N LYS A 63 7.04 -12.11 -15.21
CA LYS A 63 7.94 -11.02 -15.65
C LYS A 63 7.70 -10.52 -17.08
N GLU A 64 7.02 -11.30 -17.93
CA GLU A 64 6.75 -10.93 -19.34
C GLU A 64 5.35 -10.35 -19.58
N LYS A 65 4.37 -10.59 -18.69
CA LYS A 65 2.96 -10.14 -18.88
C LYS A 65 2.17 -9.82 -17.60
N GLY A 66 2.80 -9.87 -16.41
CA GLY A 66 2.13 -9.76 -15.11
C GLY A 66 2.54 -8.53 -14.32
N VAL A 67 2.19 -8.55 -13.03
CA VAL A 67 2.46 -7.44 -12.10
C VAL A 67 3.96 -7.29 -11.85
N THR A 68 4.53 -6.13 -12.20
CA THR A 68 5.90 -5.75 -11.84
C THR A 68 5.87 -4.66 -10.78
N THR A 69 6.74 -4.70 -9.78
CA THR A 69 6.80 -3.71 -8.70
C THR A 69 8.00 -2.77 -8.82
N GLU A 70 7.91 -1.58 -8.22
CA GLU A 70 9.02 -0.63 -8.07
C GLU A 70 9.72 -0.27 -9.41
N VAL A 71 8.93 -0.07 -10.47
CA VAL A 71 9.44 0.13 -11.83
C VAL A 71 9.88 1.57 -12.05
N VAL A 72 11.15 1.76 -12.43
CA VAL A 72 11.68 3.09 -12.73
C VAL A 72 11.23 3.55 -14.12
N PHE A 73 10.70 4.77 -14.22
CA PHE A 73 10.09 5.30 -15.44
C PHE A 73 11.07 5.29 -16.64
N ASN A 74 12.33 5.68 -16.44
CA ASN A 74 13.32 5.68 -17.52
C ASN A 74 13.61 4.29 -18.13
N LYS A 75 13.14 3.20 -17.51
CA LYS A 75 13.24 1.84 -18.06
C LYS A 75 12.06 1.46 -18.97
N ILE A 76 10.94 2.18 -18.87
CA ILE A 76 9.68 1.83 -19.54
C ILE A 76 9.15 2.93 -20.45
N MET A 77 9.71 4.15 -20.37
CA MET A 77 9.35 5.27 -21.22
C MET A 77 10.57 6.18 -21.48
N PRO A 78 10.61 6.92 -22.60
CA PRO A 78 11.78 7.72 -23.00
C PRO A 78 11.87 9.04 -22.22
N THR A 79 12.10 8.94 -20.90
CA THR A 79 12.25 10.07 -19.99
C THR A 79 13.56 10.00 -19.21
N ARG A 80 14.10 11.17 -18.84
CA ARG A 80 15.24 11.26 -17.90
C ARG A 80 14.82 11.21 -16.43
N ARG A 81 13.51 11.20 -16.15
CA ARG A 81 12.98 11.17 -14.78
C ARG A 81 13.10 9.76 -14.20
N GLN A 82 13.57 9.67 -12.96
CA GLN A 82 13.73 8.39 -12.24
C GLN A 82 12.59 8.16 -11.23
N PHE A 83 11.37 8.55 -11.60
CA PHE A 83 10.20 8.19 -10.81
C PHE A 83 10.04 6.67 -10.76
N ARG A 84 9.51 6.15 -9.65
CA ARG A 84 9.21 4.73 -9.47
C ARG A 84 7.71 4.53 -9.39
N ALA A 85 7.16 3.66 -10.23
CA ALA A 85 5.80 3.15 -10.09
C ALA A 85 5.78 2.06 -9.02
N ASP A 86 4.77 2.07 -8.15
CA ASP A 86 4.61 0.99 -7.16
C ASP A 86 4.29 -0.34 -7.87
N TYR A 87 3.37 -0.31 -8.83
CA TYR A 87 3.03 -1.44 -9.68
C TYR A 87 2.91 -1.02 -11.16
N LEU A 88 3.31 -1.93 -12.05
CA LEU A 88 3.11 -1.85 -13.49
C LEU A 88 2.46 -3.14 -13.99
N ILE A 89 1.41 -2.99 -14.79
CA ILE A 89 0.68 -4.08 -15.47
C ILE A 89 0.47 -3.62 -16.91
N GLU A 90 1.24 -4.14 -17.86
CA GLU A 90 1.22 -3.69 -19.26
C GLU A 90 1.39 -2.15 -19.38
N ASP A 91 0.37 -1.43 -19.84
CA ASP A 91 0.32 0.04 -19.99
C ASP A 91 -0.34 0.75 -18.78
N ILE A 92 -0.59 0.01 -17.69
CA ILE A 92 -1.25 0.51 -16.48
C ILE A 92 -0.23 0.64 -15.34
N ILE A 93 -0.06 1.86 -14.86
CA ILE A 93 0.66 2.17 -13.62
C ILE A 93 -0.34 2.29 -12.47
N ILE A 94 -0.02 1.68 -11.34
CA ILE A 94 -0.80 1.81 -10.10
C ILE A 94 0.08 2.37 -8.99
N GLU A 95 -0.42 3.38 -8.30
CA GLU A 95 0.25 4.09 -7.20
C GLU A 95 -0.55 3.96 -5.90
N ILE A 96 0.13 3.62 -4.80
CA ILE A 96 -0.43 3.54 -3.45
C ILE A 96 0.05 4.74 -2.63
N ASN A 97 -0.75 5.81 -2.65
CA ASN A 97 -0.45 7.05 -1.97
C ASN A 97 -0.76 6.96 -0.46
N GLY A 98 0.28 6.70 0.34
CA GLY A 98 0.20 6.68 1.81
C GLY A 98 0.51 8.02 2.49
N GLY A 99 1.22 8.92 1.80
CA GLY A 99 1.78 10.15 2.36
C GLY A 99 0.84 11.35 2.44
N GLN A 100 -0.46 11.19 2.11
CA GLN A 100 -1.42 12.29 2.16
C GLN A 100 -1.55 12.91 3.55
N TRP A 101 -1.24 12.15 4.61
CA TRP A 101 -1.35 12.58 6.01
C TRP A 101 -0.03 12.35 6.75
N ILE A 102 0.76 13.41 6.94
CA ILE A 102 1.94 13.37 7.83
C ILE A 102 1.54 13.99 9.17
N ASN A 103 1.56 13.20 10.24
CA ASN A 103 1.19 13.63 11.60
C ASN A 103 -0.22 14.25 11.71
N GLY A 104 -1.20 13.71 10.99
CA GLY A 104 -2.59 14.20 11.01
C GLY A 104 -2.79 15.55 10.30
N ARG A 105 -1.77 16.05 9.59
CA ARG A 105 -1.89 17.21 8.71
C ARG A 105 -1.80 16.75 7.26
N HIS A 106 -2.69 17.28 6.43
CA HIS A 106 -2.59 17.11 4.99
C HIS A 106 -1.24 17.68 4.53
N ASN A 107 -0.60 17.07 3.53
CA ASN A 107 0.59 17.65 2.92
C ASN A 107 0.27 19.11 2.55
N ARG A 108 0.94 20.05 3.22
CA ARG A 108 0.84 21.47 2.87
C ARG A 108 1.50 21.59 1.50
N GLY A 109 0.71 21.92 0.48
CA GLY A 109 1.14 21.97 -0.92
C GLY A 109 2.55 22.54 -1.04
N GLY A 110 3.47 21.73 -1.53
CA GLY A 110 4.89 22.04 -1.62
C GLY A 110 5.54 21.07 -2.60
N LYS A 111 6.87 21.15 -2.73
CA LYS A 111 7.67 20.45 -3.74
C LYS A 111 7.40 18.93 -3.87
N GLY A 112 6.93 18.28 -2.81
CA GLY A 112 6.50 16.88 -2.85
C GLY A 112 5.26 16.65 -3.72
N TYR A 113 4.20 17.43 -3.47
CA TYR A 113 2.95 17.30 -4.22
C TYR A 113 3.12 17.67 -5.70
N GLU A 114 3.88 18.72 -6.01
CA GLU A 114 4.19 19.09 -7.40
C GLU A 114 5.01 18.00 -8.10
N ASN A 115 5.92 17.32 -7.39
CA ASN A 115 6.66 16.18 -7.93
C ASN A 115 5.72 14.99 -8.20
N ASP A 116 4.74 14.73 -7.33
CA ASP A 116 3.74 13.69 -7.55
C ASP A 116 2.90 14.01 -8.79
N LEU A 117 2.42 15.25 -8.94
CA LEU A 117 1.73 15.69 -10.16
C LEU A 117 2.61 15.55 -11.40
N THR A 118 3.89 15.95 -11.32
CA THR A 118 4.85 15.78 -12.41
C THR A 118 5.02 14.31 -12.78
N LYS A 119 5.09 13.42 -11.80
CA LYS A 119 5.18 11.96 -12.01
C LYS A 119 3.95 11.45 -12.75
N ILE A 120 2.75 11.77 -12.28
CA ILE A 120 1.51 11.30 -12.90
C ILE A 120 1.33 11.87 -14.31
N ASN A 121 1.61 13.16 -14.51
CA ASN A 121 1.55 13.78 -15.84
C ASN A 121 2.60 13.18 -16.80
N THR A 122 3.80 12.86 -16.31
CA THR A 122 4.83 12.21 -17.13
C THR A 122 4.35 10.85 -17.64
N ALA A 123 3.78 10.03 -16.76
CA ALA A 123 3.25 8.72 -17.15
C ALA A 123 2.13 8.84 -18.19
N GLN A 124 1.15 9.71 -17.95
CA GLN A 124 0.03 9.93 -18.88
C GLN A 124 0.47 10.50 -20.22
N TYR A 125 1.45 11.42 -20.23
CA TYR A 125 2.02 11.96 -21.46
C TYR A 125 2.59 10.86 -22.37
N TYR A 126 3.19 9.82 -21.79
CA TYR A 126 3.71 8.66 -22.53
C TYR A 126 2.68 7.55 -22.75
N GLY A 127 1.38 7.83 -22.55
CA GLY A 127 0.28 6.92 -22.88
C GLY A 127 -0.07 5.89 -21.81
N PHE A 128 0.55 5.95 -20.62
CA PHE A 128 0.19 5.05 -19.53
C PHE A 128 -1.13 5.48 -18.89
N LYS A 129 -2.00 4.51 -18.59
CA LYS A 129 -3.12 4.71 -17.67
C LYS A 129 -2.58 4.69 -16.25
N VAL A 130 -3.07 5.62 -15.42
CA VAL A 130 -2.60 5.72 -14.04
C VAL A 130 -3.77 5.63 -13.07
N TYR A 131 -3.75 4.62 -12.21
CA TYR A 131 -4.69 4.49 -11.10
C TYR A 131 -3.99 4.80 -9.78
N GLN A 132 -4.61 5.65 -8.96
CA GLN A 132 -4.07 6.06 -7.68
C GLN A 132 -5.02 5.63 -6.57
N PHE A 133 -4.49 4.92 -5.58
CA PHE A 133 -5.24 4.46 -4.42
C PHE A 133 -4.59 4.94 -3.13
N THR A 134 -5.41 5.19 -2.10
CA THR A 134 -4.92 5.36 -0.73
C THR A 134 -5.08 4.05 0.04
N TYR A 135 -4.44 3.92 1.20
CA TYR A 135 -4.71 2.78 2.09
C TYR A 135 -6.18 2.66 2.51
N GLU A 136 -6.90 3.79 2.65
CA GLU A 136 -8.35 3.76 2.92
C GLU A 136 -9.15 3.24 1.72
N MET A 137 -8.73 3.53 0.48
CA MET A 137 -9.33 2.94 -0.73
C MET A 137 -9.04 1.44 -0.83
N LEU A 138 -7.83 1.00 -0.47
CA LEU A 138 -7.48 -0.42 -0.37
C LEU A 138 -8.35 -1.14 0.67
N LYS A 139 -8.55 -0.53 1.83
CA LYS A 139 -9.45 -1.04 2.88
C LYS A 139 -10.90 -1.16 2.42
N LYS A 140 -11.38 -0.18 1.65
CA LYS A 140 -12.71 -0.19 1.02
C LYS A 140 -12.78 -1.08 -0.24
N GLN A 141 -11.65 -1.59 -0.70
CA GLN A 141 -11.51 -2.44 -1.89
C GLN A 141 -12.05 -1.80 -3.18
N THR A 142 -11.97 -0.47 -3.31
CA THR A 142 -12.48 0.25 -4.49
C THR A 142 -11.74 -0.12 -5.78
N TYR A 143 -10.53 -0.67 -5.66
CA TYR A 143 -9.77 -1.20 -6.79
C TYR A 143 -10.49 -2.32 -7.55
N LYS A 144 -11.39 -3.08 -6.88
CA LYS A 144 -12.09 -4.20 -7.52
C LYS A 144 -13.05 -3.79 -8.63
N THR A 145 -13.55 -2.57 -8.58
CA THR A 145 -14.49 -2.01 -9.57
C THR A 145 -13.79 -1.15 -10.62
N LEU A 146 -12.54 -0.75 -10.37
CA LEU A 146 -11.78 0.17 -11.22
C LEU A 146 -10.74 -0.54 -12.09
N LEU A 147 -10.11 -1.59 -11.56
CA LEU A 147 -9.18 -2.47 -12.28
C LEU A 147 -9.94 -3.69 -12.76
#